data_AF-A0A6M4A357-F1
#
_entry.id   AF-A0A6M4A357-F1
#
_cell.length_a   1.000
_cell.length_b   1.000
_cell.length_c   1.000
_cell.angle_alpha   90.00
_cell.angle_beta   90.00
_cell.angle_gamma   90.00
#
_symmetry.space_group_name_H-M   'P 1'
#
loop_
_entity.id
_entity.type
_entity.pdbx_description
1 polymer ?
#
loop_
_entity_poly.entity_id
_entity_poly.type
_entity_poly.pdbx_seq_one_letter_code
_entity_poly.pdbx_strand_id
1 'polypeptide(L)'
;MTYAQIDPIIDAWVAKHNFSLFTHTEGVVDSDFRAVYLSSKHGECCQIWIDKPESGMLSLHAVDIETRQNEEMRRDWSVPISELGGALDEAVTYVRKWFDR
;
A
#
# COMPACT_ATOMS: atom_id res chain seq x y z
N MET A 1 -4.76 12.06 -13.91
CA MET A 1 -3.71 11.09 -14.32
C MET A 1 -4.19 9.68 -14.01
N THR A 2 -3.64 8.66 -14.67
CA THR A 2 -4.04 7.25 -14.50
C THR A 2 -2.94 6.44 -13.80
N TYR A 3 -3.32 5.29 -13.22
CA TYR A 3 -2.36 4.34 -12.64
C TYR A 3 -1.46 3.66 -13.69
N ALA A 4 -1.84 3.69 -14.98
CA ALA A 4 -1.12 2.99 -16.05
C ALA A 4 0.39 3.31 -16.11
N GLN A 5 0.82 4.49 -15.66
CA GLN A 5 2.23 4.88 -15.60
C GLN A 5 3.03 4.23 -14.46
N ILE A 6 2.35 3.81 -13.38
CA ILE A 6 2.97 3.17 -12.21
C ILE A 6 2.58 1.70 -12.04
N ASP A 7 1.54 1.23 -12.72
CA ASP A 7 1.09 -0.18 -12.69
C ASP A 7 2.24 -1.17 -12.93
N PRO A 8 3.16 -0.98 -13.91
CA PRO A 8 4.29 -1.90 -14.08
C PRO A 8 5.22 -1.99 -12.86
N ILE A 9 5.38 -0.88 -12.12
CA ILE A 9 6.20 -0.84 -10.90
C ILE A 9 5.47 -1.56 -9.76
N ILE A 10 4.18 -1.32 -9.63
CA ILE A 10 3.32 -1.95 -8.62
C ILE A 10 3.26 -3.46 -8.86
N ASP A 11 3.00 -3.90 -10.10
CA ASP A 11 2.90 -5.30 -10.48
C ASP A 11 4.21 -6.06 -10.19
N ALA A 12 5.36 -5.46 -10.53
CA ALA A 12 6.66 -6.04 -10.24
C ALA A 12 6.89 -6.18 -8.72
N TRP A 13 6.49 -5.19 -7.94
CA TRP A 13 6.59 -5.22 -6.47
C TRP A 13 5.64 -6.24 -5.85
N VAL A 14 4.38 -6.30 -6.30
CA VAL A 14 3.39 -7.28 -5.87
C VAL A 14 3.89 -8.70 -6.15
N ALA A 15 4.43 -8.95 -7.34
CA ALA A 15 5.01 -10.23 -7.70
C ALA A 15 6.23 -10.59 -6.83
N LYS A 16 7.13 -9.64 -6.56
CA LYS A 16 8.30 -9.82 -5.70
C LYS A 16 7.94 -10.27 -4.29
N HIS A 17 6.86 -9.72 -3.72
CA HIS A 17 6.43 -10.02 -2.35
C HIS A 17 5.32 -11.07 -2.26
N ASN A 18 4.85 -11.58 -3.40
CA ASN A 18 3.70 -12.49 -3.49
C ASN A 18 2.44 -11.92 -2.81
N PHE A 19 2.14 -10.66 -3.08
CA PHE A 19 0.93 -9.99 -2.60
C PHE A 19 -0.24 -10.15 -3.58
N SER A 20 -1.44 -9.88 -3.08
CA SER A 20 -2.64 -9.69 -3.90
C SER A 20 -2.91 -8.19 -4.05
N LEU A 21 -2.91 -7.70 -5.29
CA LEU A 21 -3.25 -6.31 -5.60
C LEU A 21 -4.75 -6.15 -5.75
N PHE A 22 -5.32 -5.21 -4.98
CA PHE A 22 -6.71 -4.82 -5.05
C PHE A 22 -6.82 -3.52 -5.85
N THR A 23 -7.67 -3.56 -6.88
CA THR A 23 -7.83 -2.46 -7.84
C THR A 23 -9.25 -1.88 -7.88
N HIS A 24 -10.19 -2.52 -7.21
CA HIS A 24 -11.60 -2.16 -7.18
C HIS A 24 -12.25 -2.63 -5.87
N THR A 25 -13.29 -1.92 -5.44
CA THR A 25 -14.16 -2.34 -4.32
C THR A 25 -15.49 -2.81 -4.89
N GLU A 26 -15.95 -3.99 -4.49
CA GLU A 26 -17.28 -4.47 -4.88
C GLU A 26 -18.36 -3.46 -4.48
N GLY A 27 -19.27 -3.15 -5.41
CA GLY A 27 -20.38 -2.23 -5.16
C GLY A 27 -20.07 -0.74 -5.34
N VAL A 28 -18.82 -0.35 -5.63
CA VAL A 28 -18.45 1.04 -5.93
C VAL A 28 -17.95 1.17 -7.37
N VAL A 29 -18.84 1.62 -8.25
CA VAL A 29 -18.51 2.00 -9.63
C VAL A 29 -17.51 3.16 -9.59
N ASP A 30 -16.41 3.05 -10.33
CA ASP A 30 -15.33 4.04 -10.45
C ASP A 30 -14.38 4.21 -9.24
N SER A 31 -14.35 3.27 -8.30
CA SER A 31 -13.33 3.21 -7.23
C SER A 31 -11.99 2.65 -7.73
N ASP A 32 -11.29 3.40 -8.55
CA ASP A 32 -9.94 3.02 -9.02
C ASP A 32 -8.91 3.37 -7.94
N PHE A 33 -8.42 2.35 -7.22
CA PHE A 33 -7.33 2.46 -6.24
C PHE A 33 -6.28 1.37 -6.46
N ARG A 34 -5.15 1.47 -5.78
CA ARG A 34 -4.17 0.38 -5.71
C ARG A 34 -3.87 0.13 -4.24
N ALA A 35 -4.25 -1.03 -3.73
CA ALA A 35 -3.91 -1.40 -2.38
C ALA A 35 -3.51 -2.86 -2.26
N VAL A 36 -2.69 -3.15 -1.26
CA VAL A 36 -2.41 -4.50 -0.79
C VAL A 36 -2.71 -4.57 0.70
N TYR A 37 -3.06 -5.76 1.16
CA TYR A 37 -3.27 -6.03 2.58
C TYR A 37 -2.17 -6.96 3.08
N LEU A 38 -1.68 -6.67 4.27
CA LEU A 38 -0.71 -7.49 4.99
C LEU A 38 -1.36 -7.92 6.28
N SER A 39 -1.23 -9.21 6.62
CA SER A 39 -1.77 -9.76 7.85
C SER A 39 -0.65 -10.31 8.72
N SER A 40 -0.74 -10.10 10.03
CA SER A 40 0.17 -10.68 11.01
C SER A 40 -0.26 -12.11 11.38
N LYS A 41 0.67 -12.89 11.92
CA LYS A 41 0.37 -14.22 12.50
C LYS A 41 -0.62 -14.15 13.68
N HIS A 42 -0.83 -12.96 14.22
CA HIS A 42 -1.74 -12.66 15.31
C HIS A 42 -3.08 -12.12 14.80
N GLY A 43 -3.33 -12.11 13.50
CA GLY A 43 -4.60 -11.66 12.94
C GLY A 43 -4.77 -10.14 12.95
N GLU A 44 -3.70 -9.37 13.07
CA GLU A 44 -3.75 -7.93 12.78
C GLU A 44 -3.68 -7.73 11.27
N CYS A 45 -4.33 -6.69 10.77
CA CYS A 45 -4.36 -6.37 9.35
C CYS A 45 -3.97 -4.92 9.12
N CYS A 46 -3.07 -4.71 8.16
CA CYS A 46 -2.69 -3.40 7.66
C CYS A 46 -2.91 -3.32 6.16
N GLN A 47 -3.22 -2.13 5.68
CA GLN A 47 -3.35 -1.83 4.27
C GLN A 47 -2.19 -0.92 3.85
N ILE A 48 -1.61 -1.22 2.70
CA ILE A 48 -0.78 -0.27 1.96
C ILE A 48 -1.62 0.23 0.78
N TRP A 49 -1.91 1.52 0.73
CA TRP A 49 -2.71 2.18 -0.30
C TRP A 49 -1.87 3.20 -1.07
N ILE A 50 -1.98 3.19 -2.39
CA ILE A 50 -1.23 4.04 -3.31
C ILE A 50 -2.24 4.94 -4.03
N ASP A 51 -2.01 6.24 -3.97
CA ASP A 51 -2.80 7.23 -4.70
C ASP A 51 -2.44 7.29 -6.18
N LYS A 52 -3.35 7.87 -6.96
CA LYS A 52 -3.04 8.23 -8.35
C LYS A 52 -1.88 9.22 -8.36
N PRO A 53 -0.87 9.01 -9.21
CA PRO A 53 0.21 9.97 -9.34
C PRO A 53 -0.32 11.32 -9.82
N GLU A 54 0.21 12.40 -9.26
CA GLU A 54 -0.13 13.77 -9.61
C GLU A 54 1.16 14.58 -9.80
N SER A 55 1.31 15.22 -10.96
CA SER A 55 2.47 16.07 -11.26
C SER A 55 3.84 15.40 -11.04
N GLY A 56 3.95 14.09 -11.31
CA GLY A 56 5.19 13.32 -11.15
C GLY A 56 5.50 12.84 -9.73
N MET A 57 4.62 13.17 -8.78
CA MET A 57 4.65 12.71 -7.40
C MET A 57 3.53 11.70 -7.15
N LEU A 58 3.64 10.91 -6.09
CA LEU A 58 2.58 10.05 -5.60
C LEU A 58 2.57 10.03 -4.08
N SER A 59 1.40 9.72 -3.53
CA SER A 59 1.24 9.43 -2.11
C SER A 59 1.09 7.93 -1.89
N LEU A 60 1.74 7.45 -0.82
CA LEU A 60 1.68 6.08 -0.35
C LEU A 60 1.31 6.11 1.12
N HIS A 61 0.40 5.23 1.53
CA HIS A 61 -0.14 5.17 2.88
C HIS A 61 0.00 3.75 3.41
N ALA A 62 0.53 3.60 4.62
CA ALA A 62 0.42 2.38 5.40
C ALA A 62 -0.49 2.67 6.59
N VAL A 63 -1.61 1.96 6.68
CA VAL A 63 -2.62 2.16 7.73
C VAL A 63 -2.98 0.82 8.35
N ASP A 64 -3.32 0.82 9.63
CA ASP A 64 -4.03 -0.30 10.22
C ASP A 64 -5.49 -0.35 9.76
N ILE A 65 -6.02 -1.57 9.67
CA ILE A 65 -7.43 -1.85 9.37
C ILE A 65 -8.06 -2.59 10.55
N GLU A 66 -7.33 -3.55 11.12
CA GLU A 66 -7.75 -4.33 12.27
C GLU A 66 -6.57 -4.49 13.23
N THR A 67 -6.66 -3.84 14.39
CA THR A 67 -5.62 -3.91 15.42
C THR A 67 -6.13 -4.55 16.69
N ARG A 68 -5.21 -5.20 17.40
CA ARG A 68 -5.46 -5.60 18.78
C ARG A 68 -5.27 -4.35 19.65
N GLN A 69 -6.19 -4.11 20.57
CA GLN A 69 -6.07 -3.10 21.63
C GLN A 69 -6.19 -1.62 21.20
N ASN A 70 -6.83 -1.33 20.07
CA ASN A 70 -7.15 0.05 19.66
C ASN A 70 -5.91 0.91 19.43
N GLU A 71 -4.81 0.27 19.01
CA GLU A 71 -3.58 0.95 18.60
C GLU A 71 -3.75 1.50 17.18
N GLU A 72 -3.24 2.70 16.94
CA GLU A 72 -3.28 3.35 15.63
C GLU A 72 -1.89 3.27 14.98
N MET A 73 -1.87 2.80 13.74
CA MET A 73 -0.70 2.77 12.89
C MET A 73 -1.05 3.48 11.60
N ARG A 74 -0.45 4.65 11.42
CA ARG A 74 -0.49 5.35 10.14
C ARG A 74 0.87 5.91 9.80
N ARG A 75 1.28 5.70 8.55
CA ARG A 75 2.43 6.39 7.98
C ARG A 75 2.17 6.71 6.52
N ASP A 76 2.48 7.95 6.18
CA ASP A 76 2.28 8.49 4.85
C ASP A 76 3.65 8.86 4.25
N TRP A 77 3.84 8.53 2.97
CA TRP A 77 4.99 8.94 2.17
C TRP A 77 4.50 9.75 0.98
N SER A 78 5.27 10.78 0.60
CA SER A 78 5.10 11.48 -0.66
C SER A 78 6.43 11.44 -1.40
N VAL A 79 6.45 10.77 -2.54
CA VAL A 79 7.69 10.47 -3.27
C VAL A 79 7.53 10.72 -4.77
N PRO A 80 8.62 11.00 -5.50
CA PRO A 80 8.62 10.97 -6.95
C PRO A 80 8.27 9.58 -7.48
N ILE A 81 7.64 9.50 -8.66
CA ILE A 81 7.34 8.22 -9.33
C ILE A 81 8.59 7.34 -9.49
N SER A 82 9.75 7.94 -9.74
CA SER A 82 11.03 7.23 -9.87
C SER A 82 11.46 6.50 -8.60
N GLU A 83 10.94 6.89 -7.44
CA GLU A 83 11.30 6.31 -6.14
C GLU A 83 10.22 5.34 -5.59
N LEU A 84 9.12 5.16 -6.33
CA LEU A 84 7.97 4.34 -5.91
C LEU A 84 8.38 2.95 -5.41
N GLY A 85 9.21 2.23 -6.16
CA GLY A 85 9.62 0.88 -5.79
C GLY A 85 10.35 0.81 -4.45
N GLY A 86 11.20 1.79 -4.16
CA GLY A 86 11.90 1.89 -2.88
C GLY A 86 10.95 2.24 -1.73
N ALA A 87 10.04 3.19 -1.96
CA ALA A 87 9.02 3.59 -0.97
C ALA A 87 8.08 2.42 -0.62
N LEU A 88 7.69 1.60 -1.60
CA LEU A 88 6.88 0.41 -1.39
C LEU A 88 7.60 -0.64 -0.53
N ASP A 89 8.89 -0.89 -0.78
CA ASP A 89 9.70 -1.79 0.05
C ASP A 89 9.88 -1.24 1.48
N GLU A 90 10.03 0.08 1.63
CA GLU A 90 10.08 0.74 2.95
C GLU A 90 8.75 0.58 3.70
N ALA A 91 7.61 0.77 3.03
CA ALA A 91 6.29 0.63 3.64
C ALA A 91 6.04 -0.80 4.14
N VAL A 92 6.42 -1.83 3.37
CA VAL A 92 6.36 -3.23 3.83
C VAL A 92 7.24 -3.46 5.05
N THR A 93 8.46 -2.92 5.03
CA THR A 93 9.40 -3.05 6.14
C THR A 93 8.85 -2.38 7.40
N TYR A 94 8.22 -1.22 7.25
CA TYR A 94 7.56 -0.51 8.34
C TYR A 94 6.41 -1.32 8.95
N VAL A 95 5.48 -1.83 8.11
CA VAL A 95 4.36 -2.66 8.57
C VAL A 95 4.84 -3.94 9.25
N ARG A 96 5.84 -4.63 8.69
CA ARG A 96 6.40 -5.84 9.31
C ARG A 96 7.04 -5.57 10.67
N LYS A 97 7.81 -4.49 10.80
CA LYS A 97 8.36 -4.06 12.10
C LYS A 97 7.26 -3.74 13.10
N TRP A 98 6.18 -3.14 12.63
CA TRP A 98 5.02 -2.87 13.47
C TRP A 98 4.37 -4.18 13.94
N PHE A 99 4.23 -5.20 13.10
CA PHE A 99 3.74 -6.52 13.52
C PHE A 99 4.64 -7.25 14.53
N ASP A 100 5.95 -6.95 14.55
CA ASP A 100 6.92 -7.58 15.44
C ASP A 100 7.11 -6.82 16.78
N ARG A 101 6.28 -5.81 17.05
CA ARG A 101 6.35 -4.99 18.27
C ARG A 101 5.97 -5.73 19.55
#